data_AF-A0A6A7A0W6-F1
#
_entry.id   AF-A0A6A7A0W6-F1
#
_cell.length_a   1.000
_cell.length_b   1.000
_cell.length_c   1.000
_cell.angle_alpha   90.00
_cell.angle_beta   90.00
_cell.angle_gamma   90.00
#
_symmetry.space_group_name_H-M   'P 1'
#
loop_
_entity.id
_entity.type
_entity.pdbx_description
1 polymer ?
#
loop_
_entity_poly.entity_id
_entity_poly.type
_entity_poly.pdbx_seq_one_letter_code
_entity_poly.pdbx_strand_id
1 'polypeptide(L)'
;MRWGVLGVDNLKASRPQFPYETETIDAAGRIRHHFPRWRRILRQLVVVPFLLISTLFLGALIAIVFVIQTYISEAYEGPYKFYLYLPTVFLAVFLPYATSMLESVATAMTSYDDHRTADHHEMSLTQKIFVLNSVPNYLPLMFTAFVYVPFGDQIILTFQQLIDYVLHTAERTRIPFLVDSNRLHNETIALTLTGQISNAFEELVFPWLKERIKEWWYDHKVKETIKHSGLQYQNIIDGPSEVRFLKRTRKEALRPSYNVQEGIAEMVIQFGYLALFSPVWPLVPIEFFINSWIELRSDFLKICFEHQRPTPIRSDGIGSWVTSLEV
;
A
#
# COMPACT_ATOMS: atom_id res chain seq x y z
N MET A 1 -3.10 19.62 -23.47
CA MET A 1 -3.23 20.17 -24.84
C MET A 1 -2.32 19.49 -25.86
N ARG A 2 -1.00 19.36 -25.62
CA ARG A 2 -0.03 18.75 -26.56
C ARG A 2 -0.42 17.37 -27.11
N TRP A 3 -1.01 16.50 -26.29
CA TRP A 3 -1.46 15.15 -26.70
C TRP A 3 -2.94 15.08 -27.12
N GLY A 4 -3.64 16.22 -27.20
CA GLY A 4 -5.05 16.26 -27.62
C GLY A 4 -6.02 15.50 -26.70
N VAL A 5 -5.65 15.27 -25.43
CA VAL A 5 -6.44 14.49 -24.45
C VAL A 5 -7.35 15.32 -23.55
N LEU A 6 -7.35 16.65 -23.67
CA LEU A 6 -8.11 17.53 -22.76
C LEU A 6 -9.62 17.21 -22.82
N GLY A 7 -10.24 16.94 -21.67
CA GLY A 7 -11.68 16.64 -21.58
C GLY A 7 -12.07 15.22 -21.99
N VAL A 8 -11.10 14.30 -22.13
CA VAL A 8 -11.35 12.92 -22.57
C VAL A 8 -12.21 12.12 -21.59
N ASP A 9 -12.25 12.50 -20.32
CA ASP A 9 -13.06 11.83 -19.29
C ASP A 9 -14.56 11.80 -19.62
N ASN A 10 -15.07 12.86 -20.25
CA ASN A 10 -16.46 12.93 -20.69
C ASN A 10 -16.77 11.98 -21.86
N LEU A 11 -15.74 11.51 -22.57
CA LEU A 11 -15.85 10.63 -23.74
C LEU A 11 -15.68 9.15 -23.39
N LYS A 12 -15.27 8.83 -22.15
CA LYS A 12 -15.06 7.44 -21.71
C LYS A 12 -16.37 6.66 -21.67
N ALA A 13 -16.28 5.39 -22.08
CA ALA A 13 -17.39 4.45 -22.04
C ALA A 13 -17.80 4.13 -20.60
N SER A 14 -19.09 3.85 -20.41
CA SER A 14 -19.60 3.37 -19.13
C SER A 14 -19.18 1.92 -18.90
N ARG A 15 -18.95 1.55 -17.65
CA ARG A 15 -18.68 0.17 -17.25
C ARG A 15 -19.92 -0.70 -17.51
N PRO A 16 -19.73 -1.98 -17.86
CA PRO A 16 -20.86 -2.91 -18.04
C PRO A 16 -21.74 -3.05 -16.79
N GLN A 17 -21.13 -2.94 -15.60
CA GLN A 17 -21.84 -3.08 -14.32
C GLN A 17 -22.52 -1.79 -13.85
N PHE A 18 -22.40 -0.67 -14.59
CA PHE A 18 -22.90 0.63 -14.13
C PHE A 18 -24.44 0.66 -14.17
N PRO A 19 -25.13 0.83 -13.02
CA PRO A 19 -26.57 1.00 -13.01
C PRO A 19 -26.95 2.36 -13.56
N TYR A 20 -27.98 2.37 -14.41
CA TYR A 20 -28.52 3.59 -14.99
C TYR A 20 -30.04 3.59 -14.88
N GLU A 21 -30.61 4.78 -14.65
CA GLU A 21 -32.06 4.95 -14.53
C GLU A 21 -32.65 5.53 -15.83
N THR A 22 -31.85 6.29 -16.56
CA THR A 22 -32.27 7.00 -17.77
C THR A 22 -31.17 6.92 -18.81
N GLU A 23 -31.59 6.75 -20.06
CA GLU A 23 -30.71 6.82 -21.23
C GLU A 23 -31.03 8.10 -22.00
N THR A 24 -30.00 8.83 -22.39
CA THR A 24 -30.14 10.02 -23.23
C THR A 24 -29.27 9.86 -24.46
N ILE A 25 -29.79 10.24 -25.62
CA ILE A 25 -29.05 10.22 -26.87
C ILE A 25 -28.46 11.62 -27.07
N ASP A 26 -27.14 11.70 -27.08
CA ASP A 26 -26.42 12.95 -27.30
C ASP A 26 -26.61 13.45 -28.75
N ALA A 27 -26.29 14.72 -29.02
CA ALA A 27 -26.39 15.32 -30.36
C ALA A 27 -25.57 14.56 -31.44
N ALA A 28 -24.56 13.80 -31.01
CA ALA A 28 -23.74 12.93 -31.85
C ALA A 28 -24.28 11.48 -31.99
N GLY A 29 -25.51 11.19 -31.54
CA GLY A 29 -26.14 9.87 -31.63
C GLY A 29 -25.63 8.84 -30.61
N ARG A 30 -24.92 9.27 -29.57
CA ARG A 30 -24.32 8.37 -28.56
C ARG A 30 -25.26 8.17 -27.39
N ILE A 31 -25.44 6.92 -26.97
CA ILE A 31 -26.22 6.58 -25.77
C ILE A 31 -25.39 6.96 -24.53
N ARG A 32 -25.96 7.80 -23.67
CA ARG A 32 -25.40 8.17 -22.37
C ARG A 32 -26.29 7.65 -21.26
N HIS A 33 -25.71 6.78 -20.45
CA HIS A 33 -26.30 6.27 -19.23
C HIS A 33 -26.22 7.32 -18.12
N HIS A 34 -27.37 7.69 -17.57
CA HIS A 34 -27.47 8.68 -16.51
C HIS A 34 -27.94 8.05 -15.19
N PHE A 35 -27.21 8.37 -14.13
CA PHE A 35 -27.51 8.03 -12.75
C PHE A 35 -27.54 9.33 -11.92
N PRO A 36 -28.58 9.56 -11.10
CA PRO A 36 -28.74 10.80 -10.35
C PRO A 36 -27.58 11.04 -9.37
N ARG A 37 -26.94 12.22 -9.49
CA ARG A 37 -25.75 12.59 -8.69
C ARG A 37 -26.02 12.57 -7.18
N TRP A 38 -27.19 13.01 -6.73
CA TRP A 38 -27.53 13.07 -5.31
C TRP A 38 -27.56 11.68 -4.66
N ARG A 39 -28.05 10.64 -5.37
CA ARG A 39 -28.02 9.26 -4.87
C ARG A 39 -26.59 8.76 -4.72
N ARG A 40 -25.71 9.10 -5.66
CA ARG A 40 -24.29 8.75 -5.57
C ARG A 40 -23.63 9.41 -4.37
N ILE A 41 -23.90 10.71 -4.16
CA ILE A 41 -23.37 11.43 -2.99
C ILE A 41 -23.83 10.76 -1.70
N LEU A 42 -25.11 10.39 -1.59
CA LEU A 42 -25.61 9.67 -0.41
C LEU A 42 -24.92 8.32 -0.19
N ARG A 43 -24.62 7.57 -1.26
CA ARG A 43 -23.85 6.32 -1.15
C ARG A 43 -22.41 6.57 -0.70
N GLN A 44 -21.76 7.57 -1.29
CA GLN A 44 -20.39 7.96 -0.94
C GLN A 44 -20.27 8.49 0.50
N LEU A 45 -21.35 8.99 1.11
CA LEU A 45 -21.35 9.36 2.53
C LEU A 45 -21.05 8.17 3.46
N VAL A 46 -21.29 6.92 3.04
CA VAL A 46 -20.94 5.72 3.82
C VAL A 46 -19.42 5.58 3.98
N VAL A 47 -18.63 6.16 3.07
CA VAL A 47 -17.17 6.17 3.13
C VAL A 47 -16.67 6.95 4.35
N VAL A 48 -17.35 8.04 4.75
CA VAL A 48 -16.92 8.88 5.88
C VAL A 48 -16.88 8.10 7.21
N PRO A 49 -17.96 7.45 7.69
CA PRO A 49 -17.91 6.68 8.92
C PRO A 49 -16.98 5.47 8.80
N PHE A 50 -16.88 4.84 7.62
CA PHE A 50 -15.92 3.77 7.40
C PHE A 50 -14.48 4.25 7.63
N LEU A 51 -14.07 5.34 6.98
CA LEU A 51 -12.72 5.89 7.12
C LEU A 51 -12.43 6.29 8.57
N LEU A 52 -13.38 6.93 9.25
CA LEU A 52 -13.23 7.28 10.66
C LEU A 52 -13.02 6.04 11.54
N ILE A 53 -13.86 5.02 11.39
CA ILE A 53 -13.75 3.77 12.16
C ILE A 53 -12.44 3.06 11.85
N SER A 54 -12.04 2.96 10.58
CA SER A 54 -10.80 2.30 10.18
C SER A 54 -9.57 3.03 10.69
N THR A 55 -9.54 4.36 10.62
CA THR A 55 -8.43 5.17 11.12
C THR A 55 -8.32 5.07 12.63
N LEU A 56 -9.43 5.09 13.37
CA LEU A 56 -9.43 4.89 14.82
C LEU A 56 -8.96 3.48 15.19
N PHE A 57 -9.41 2.45 14.47
CA PHE A 57 -9.03 1.07 14.71
C PHE A 57 -7.52 0.83 14.45
N LEU A 58 -7.02 1.21 13.28
CA LEU A 58 -5.60 1.11 12.94
C LEU A 58 -4.76 1.98 13.88
N GLY A 59 -5.23 3.19 14.19
CA GLY A 59 -4.53 4.10 15.09
C GLY A 59 -4.43 3.58 16.51
N ALA A 60 -5.49 2.95 17.04
CA ALA A 60 -5.45 2.29 18.33
C ALA A 60 -4.47 1.11 18.32
N LEU A 61 -4.44 0.31 17.25
CA LEU A 61 -3.52 -0.81 17.14
C LEU A 61 -2.05 -0.34 17.13
N ILE A 62 -1.74 0.68 16.33
CA ILE A 62 -0.42 1.30 16.27
C ILE A 62 -0.05 1.91 17.62
N ALA A 63 -0.98 2.59 18.30
CA ALA A 63 -0.74 3.17 19.63
C ALA A 63 -0.40 2.09 20.68
N ILE A 64 -1.10 0.95 20.66
CA ILE A 64 -0.81 -0.17 21.57
C ILE A 64 0.59 -0.72 21.30
N VAL A 65 0.94 -0.97 20.04
CA VAL A 65 2.29 -1.41 19.63
C VAL A 65 3.34 -0.42 20.11
N PHE A 66 3.09 0.88 19.89
CA PHE A 66 3.99 1.96 20.26
C PHE A 66 4.25 2.02 21.76
N VAL A 67 3.20 1.99 22.59
CA VAL A 67 3.33 2.06 24.06
C VAL A 67 4.08 0.84 24.60
N ILE A 68 3.73 -0.36 24.14
CA ILE A 68 4.41 -1.60 24.55
C ILE A 68 5.88 -1.57 24.15
N GLN A 69 6.18 -1.22 22.90
CA GLN A 69 7.56 -1.13 22.39
C GLN A 69 8.39 -0.13 23.18
N THR A 70 7.83 1.06 23.45
CA THR A 70 8.49 2.12 24.23
C THR A 70 8.81 1.63 25.64
N TYR A 71 7.82 1.01 26.31
CA TYR A 71 7.99 0.47 27.66
C TYR A 71 9.10 -0.59 27.73
N ILE A 72 9.12 -1.55 26.79
CA ILE A 72 10.14 -2.61 26.78
C ILE A 72 11.53 -2.01 26.50
N SER A 73 11.60 -1.08 25.56
CA SER A 73 12.87 -0.47 25.14
C SER A 73 13.51 0.35 26.26
N GLU A 74 12.73 1.20 26.93
CA GLU A 74 13.27 2.28 27.77
C GLU A 74 13.03 2.07 29.26
N ALA A 75 12.01 1.31 29.67
CA ALA A 75 11.65 1.11 31.08
C ALA A 75 11.90 -0.31 31.60
N TYR A 76 12.33 -1.25 30.75
CA TYR A 76 12.62 -2.63 31.16
C TYR A 76 14.09 -3.00 30.94
N GLU A 77 14.81 -3.23 32.04
CA GLU A 77 16.20 -3.71 32.08
C GLU A 77 16.34 -5.16 32.60
N GLY A 78 15.22 -5.85 32.85
CA GLY A 78 15.24 -7.20 33.41
C GLY A 78 15.74 -8.29 32.44
N PRO A 79 16.00 -9.51 32.94
CA PRO A 79 16.33 -10.64 32.09
C PRO A 79 15.18 -10.94 31.10
N TYR A 80 15.50 -11.60 29.99
CA TYR A 80 14.53 -12.03 28.96
C TYR A 80 13.82 -10.89 28.19
N LYS A 81 14.43 -9.70 28.12
CA LYS A 81 13.92 -8.55 27.35
C LYS A 81 13.47 -8.91 25.92
N PHE A 82 14.18 -9.83 25.25
CA PHE A 82 13.80 -10.32 23.92
C PHE A 82 12.38 -10.92 23.86
N TYR A 83 12.01 -11.75 24.84
CA TYR A 83 10.69 -12.41 24.85
C TYR A 83 9.54 -11.42 25.08
N LEU A 84 9.81 -10.29 25.71
CA LEU A 84 8.80 -9.24 25.91
C LEU A 84 8.42 -8.54 24.62
N TYR A 85 9.25 -8.59 23.57
CA TYR A 85 8.89 -8.05 22.24
C TYR A 85 7.92 -8.96 21.47
N LEU A 86 7.67 -10.20 21.92
CA LEU A 86 6.78 -11.13 21.20
C LEU A 86 5.38 -10.55 20.93
N PRO A 87 4.67 -9.91 21.90
CA PRO A 87 3.38 -9.28 21.63
C PRO A 87 3.47 -8.17 20.58
N THR A 88 4.55 -7.39 20.58
CA THR A 88 4.82 -6.36 19.57
C THR A 88 4.98 -6.99 18.19
N VAL A 89 5.72 -8.09 18.08
CA VAL A 89 5.89 -8.84 16.82
C VAL A 89 4.56 -9.43 16.35
N PHE A 90 3.77 -10.03 17.24
CA PHE A 90 2.46 -10.57 16.88
C PHE A 90 1.50 -9.47 16.38
N LEU A 91 1.45 -8.32 17.05
CA LEU A 91 0.64 -7.18 16.63
C LEU A 91 1.14 -6.57 15.31
N ALA A 92 2.46 -6.52 15.10
CA ALA A 92 3.06 -6.07 13.85
C ALA A 92 2.72 -7.01 12.67
N VAL A 93 2.67 -8.34 12.90
CA VAL A 93 2.22 -9.32 11.91
C VAL A 93 0.71 -9.21 11.66
N PHE A 94 -0.07 -8.83 12.67
CA PHE A 94 -1.50 -8.64 12.53
C PHE A 94 -1.87 -7.38 11.73
N LEU A 95 -1.06 -6.31 11.81
CA LEU A 95 -1.34 -5.04 11.13
C LEU A 95 -1.57 -5.20 9.60
N PRO A 96 -0.72 -5.91 8.82
CA PRO A 96 -1.00 -6.18 7.41
C PRO A 96 -2.30 -6.94 7.16
N TYR A 97 -2.66 -7.89 8.03
CA TYR A 97 -3.92 -8.63 7.92
C TYR A 97 -5.13 -7.73 8.15
N ALA A 98 -5.06 -6.86 9.16
CA ALA A 98 -6.07 -5.84 9.44
C ALA A 98 -6.23 -4.87 8.25
N THR A 99 -5.12 -4.37 7.69
CA THR A 99 -5.15 -3.49 6.52
C THR A 99 -5.78 -4.20 5.32
N SER A 100 -5.36 -5.44 5.01
CA SER A 100 -5.91 -6.22 3.89
C SER A 100 -7.42 -6.50 4.03
N MET A 101 -7.89 -6.74 5.26
CA MET A 101 -9.33 -6.85 5.53
C MET A 101 -10.05 -5.53 5.23
N LEU A 102 -9.50 -4.39 5.65
CA LEU A 102 -10.08 -3.07 5.39
C LEU A 102 -10.06 -2.70 3.90
N GLU A 103 -9.02 -3.08 3.16
CA GLU A 103 -8.96 -2.93 1.70
C GLU A 103 -10.05 -3.76 1.00
N SER A 104 -10.33 -4.97 1.50
CA SER A 104 -11.43 -5.79 1.00
C SER A 104 -12.79 -5.11 1.22
N VAL A 105 -12.98 -4.49 2.39
CA VAL A 105 -14.18 -3.67 2.67
C VAL A 105 -14.23 -2.45 1.76
N ALA A 106 -13.12 -1.73 1.57
CA ALA A 106 -13.03 -0.58 0.67
C ALA A 106 -13.36 -0.96 -0.78
N THR A 107 -12.98 -2.16 -1.22
CA THR A 107 -13.34 -2.73 -2.53
C THR A 107 -14.84 -2.94 -2.64
N ALA A 108 -15.46 -3.55 -1.63
CA ALA A 108 -16.91 -3.75 -1.57
C ALA A 108 -17.68 -2.42 -1.51
N MET A 109 -17.15 -1.40 -0.84
CA MET A 109 -17.75 -0.06 -0.80
C MET A 109 -17.63 0.66 -2.15
N THR A 110 -16.49 0.51 -2.84
CA THR A 110 -16.28 1.16 -4.14
C THR A 110 -17.13 0.55 -5.24
N SER A 111 -17.42 -0.75 -5.16
CA SER A 111 -18.41 -1.37 -6.05
C SER A 111 -19.82 -0.85 -5.75
N TYR A 112 -20.17 -0.60 -4.47
CA TYR A 112 -21.45 0.01 -4.08
C TYR A 112 -21.63 1.47 -4.53
N ASP A 113 -20.55 2.25 -4.62
CA ASP A 113 -20.57 3.64 -5.10
C ASP A 113 -20.98 3.77 -6.57
N ASP A 114 -20.91 2.67 -7.34
CA ASP A 114 -21.36 2.57 -8.73
C ASP A 114 -20.83 3.71 -9.63
N HIS A 115 -19.51 3.74 -9.78
CA HIS A 115 -18.82 4.68 -10.67
C HIS A 115 -19.10 4.37 -12.15
N ARG A 116 -19.33 5.43 -12.95
CA ARG A 116 -19.67 5.33 -14.37
C ARG A 116 -18.55 4.69 -15.19
N THR A 117 -17.32 5.13 -15.04
CA THR A 117 -16.16 4.69 -15.85
C THR A 117 -15.23 3.81 -15.02
N ALA A 118 -14.45 2.95 -15.69
CA ALA A 118 -13.45 2.10 -15.04
C ALA A 118 -12.42 2.94 -14.28
N ASP A 119 -11.93 3.99 -14.91
CA ASP A 119 -10.91 4.88 -14.36
C ASP A 119 -11.37 5.57 -13.07
N HIS A 120 -12.63 6.03 -12.99
CA HIS A 120 -13.14 6.64 -11.76
C HIS A 120 -13.36 5.60 -10.66
N HIS A 121 -13.71 4.36 -11.03
CA HIS A 121 -13.86 3.27 -10.07
C HIS A 121 -12.50 2.89 -9.46
N GLU A 122 -11.49 2.68 -10.30
CA GLU A 122 -10.12 2.36 -9.88
C GLU A 122 -9.51 3.49 -9.06
N MET A 123 -9.63 4.74 -9.54
CA MET A 123 -9.16 5.91 -8.81
C MET A 123 -9.82 6.06 -7.44
N SER A 124 -11.15 5.90 -7.35
CA SER A 124 -11.84 5.97 -6.05
C SER A 124 -11.43 4.85 -5.10
N LEU A 125 -11.18 3.64 -5.62
CA LEU A 125 -10.68 2.52 -4.82
C LEU A 125 -9.29 2.86 -4.26
N THR A 126 -8.37 3.27 -5.13
CA THR A 126 -7.00 3.58 -4.71
C THR A 126 -6.95 4.75 -3.72
N GLN A 127 -7.82 5.76 -3.84
CA GLN A 127 -7.91 6.81 -2.84
C GLN A 127 -8.35 6.30 -1.46
N LYS A 128 -9.33 5.39 -1.40
CA LYS A 128 -9.76 4.79 -0.12
C LYS A 128 -8.63 3.97 0.49
N ILE A 129 -7.95 3.16 -0.32
CA ILE A 129 -6.79 2.36 0.11
C ILE A 129 -5.64 3.28 0.55
N PHE A 130 -5.39 4.39 -0.15
CA PHE A 130 -4.37 5.37 0.22
C PHE A 130 -4.61 5.96 1.61
N VAL A 131 -5.85 6.34 1.95
CA VAL A 131 -6.17 6.84 3.30
C VAL A 131 -5.95 5.75 4.37
N LEU A 132 -6.24 4.49 4.05
CA LEU A 132 -5.95 3.37 4.94
C LEU A 132 -4.44 3.18 5.13
N ASN A 133 -3.67 3.32 4.06
CA ASN A 133 -2.22 3.13 4.05
C ASN A 133 -1.44 4.33 4.60
N SER A 134 -2.00 5.55 4.57
CA SER A 134 -1.37 6.72 5.17
C SER A 134 -1.29 6.61 6.69
N VAL A 135 -2.24 5.93 7.33
CA VAL A 135 -2.25 5.72 8.79
C VAL A 135 -1.02 4.94 9.27
N PRO A 136 -0.73 3.71 8.82
CA PRO A 136 0.45 2.98 9.24
C PRO A 136 1.77 3.62 8.78
N ASN A 137 1.76 4.42 7.71
CA ASN A 137 2.96 5.14 7.24
C ASN A 137 3.30 6.35 8.12
N TYR A 138 2.32 7.21 8.42
CA TYR A 138 2.60 8.49 9.08
C TYR A 138 2.32 8.49 10.58
N LEU A 139 1.33 7.73 11.04
CA LEU A 139 0.89 7.79 12.44
C LEU A 139 1.98 7.39 13.44
N PRO A 140 2.87 6.40 13.19
CA PRO A 140 3.98 6.12 14.09
C PRO A 140 4.87 7.35 14.33
N LEU A 141 5.26 8.06 13.27
CA LEU A 141 6.07 9.28 13.39
C LEU A 141 5.29 10.42 14.06
N MET A 142 3.98 10.53 13.79
CA MET A 142 3.13 11.51 14.48
C MET A 142 3.04 11.22 15.98
N PHE A 143 2.94 9.96 16.40
CA PHE A 143 2.99 9.60 17.81
C PHE A 143 4.36 9.92 18.41
N THR A 144 5.45 9.64 17.71
CA THR A 144 6.77 9.98 18.22
C THR A 144 6.91 11.50 18.40
N ALA A 145 6.51 12.29 17.40
CA ALA A 145 6.65 13.74 17.41
C ALA A 145 5.71 14.47 18.38
N PHE A 146 4.43 14.09 18.40
CA PHE A 146 3.38 14.83 19.12
C PHE A 146 2.93 14.21 20.43
N VAL A 147 3.29 12.95 20.70
CA VAL A 147 2.88 12.23 21.90
C VAL A 147 4.10 11.87 22.76
N TYR A 148 5.09 11.18 22.20
CA TYR A 148 6.24 10.70 22.96
C TYR A 148 7.24 11.79 23.32
N VAL A 149 7.69 12.61 22.36
CA VAL A 149 8.63 13.70 22.64
C VAL A 149 8.08 14.69 23.68
N PRO A 150 6.81 15.19 23.56
CA PRO A 150 6.28 16.14 24.53
C PRO A 150 5.70 15.54 25.82
N PHE A 151 5.16 14.31 25.79
CA PHE A 151 4.40 13.73 26.93
C PHE A 151 4.88 12.34 27.36
N GLY A 152 6.04 11.87 26.88
CA GLY A 152 6.56 10.52 27.15
C GLY A 152 6.64 10.18 28.64
N ASP A 153 7.09 11.13 29.46
CA ASP A 153 7.19 10.97 30.92
C ASP A 153 5.83 10.60 31.55
N GLN A 154 4.77 11.30 31.17
CA GLN A 154 3.43 11.09 31.74
C GLN A 154 2.85 9.74 31.31
N ILE A 155 2.98 9.42 30.02
CA ILE A 155 2.40 8.21 29.43
C ILE A 155 3.03 6.97 30.03
N ILE A 156 4.35 6.96 30.19
CA ILE A 156 5.07 5.79 30.68
C ILE A 156 4.83 5.60 32.18
N LEU A 157 4.71 6.69 32.95
CA LEU A 157 4.31 6.61 34.35
C LEU A 157 2.90 6.05 34.51
N THR A 158 1.92 6.49 33.71
CA THR A 158 0.56 5.93 33.73
C THR A 158 0.55 4.46 33.32
N PHE A 159 1.34 4.11 32.30
CA PHE A 159 1.43 2.72 31.83
C PHE A 159 2.10 1.80 32.85
N GLN A 160 3.15 2.26 33.53
CA GLN A 160 3.77 1.55 34.66
C GLN A 160 2.74 1.27 35.77
N GLN A 161 1.94 2.27 36.15
CA GLN A 161 0.88 2.10 37.15
C GLN A 161 -0.17 1.08 36.71
N LEU A 162 -0.56 1.07 35.43
CA LEU A 162 -1.51 0.11 34.88
C LEU A 162 -0.95 -1.30 34.89
N ILE A 163 0.33 -1.48 34.54
CA ILE A 163 1.02 -2.77 34.59
C ILE A 163 1.11 -3.28 36.03
N ASP A 164 1.55 -2.43 36.96
CA ASP A 164 1.67 -2.81 38.38
C ASP A 164 0.31 -3.22 38.96
N TYR A 165 -0.77 -2.53 38.54
CA TYR A 165 -2.14 -2.90 38.88
C TYR A 165 -2.54 -4.26 38.28
N VAL A 166 -2.30 -4.49 36.98
CA VAL A 166 -2.73 -5.71 36.27
C VAL A 166 -1.93 -6.95 36.70
N LEU A 167 -0.62 -6.82 36.89
CA LEU A 167 0.27 -7.92 37.26
C LEU A 167 0.34 -8.15 38.78
N HIS A 168 -0.40 -7.38 39.58
CA HIS A 168 -0.42 -7.45 41.05
C HIS A 168 0.99 -7.56 41.66
N THR A 169 1.96 -6.90 41.05
CA THR A 169 3.37 -7.00 41.45
C THR A 169 3.71 -5.78 42.28
N ALA A 170 3.99 -5.99 43.57
CA ALA A 170 4.35 -4.92 44.49
C ALA A 170 5.72 -4.33 44.11
N GLU A 171 5.74 -3.01 43.92
CA GLU A 171 6.90 -2.12 43.94
C GLU A 171 8.12 -2.58 43.11
N ARG A 172 8.02 -2.51 41.78
CA ARG A 172 9.24 -2.35 40.98
C ARG A 172 9.86 -0.99 41.25
N THR A 173 11.19 -0.94 41.39
CA THR A 173 11.94 0.32 41.36
C THR A 173 11.58 1.07 40.09
N ARG A 174 10.86 2.19 40.23
CA ARG A 174 10.51 3.06 39.12
C ARG A 174 11.81 3.57 38.50
N ILE A 175 12.14 3.04 37.32
CA ILE A 175 13.30 3.49 36.58
C ILE A 175 12.99 4.92 36.13
N PRO A 176 13.87 5.91 36.40
CA PRO A 176 13.67 7.26 35.90
C PRO A 176 13.66 7.20 34.38
N PHE A 177 12.48 7.46 33.81
CA PHE A 177 12.32 7.53 32.37
C PHE A 177 12.94 8.83 31.85
N LEU A 178 13.76 8.73 30.81
CA LEU A 178 14.33 9.88 30.12
C LEU A 178 13.91 9.78 28.65
N VAL A 179 13.14 10.76 28.18
CA VAL A 179 12.74 10.87 26.77
C VAL A 179 13.97 10.88 25.87
N ASP A 180 14.08 9.90 24.97
CA ASP A 180 15.09 9.92 23.90
C ASP A 180 14.66 10.88 22.78
N SER A 181 15.23 12.07 22.80
CA SER A 181 14.97 13.10 21.77
C SER A 181 15.44 12.68 20.38
N ASN A 182 16.37 11.71 20.25
CA ASN A 182 16.85 11.24 18.96
C ASN A 182 15.93 10.18 18.32
N ARG A 183 14.96 9.67 19.07
CA ARG A 183 14.05 8.62 18.58
C ARG A 183 13.32 9.06 17.31
N LEU A 184 12.79 10.29 17.29
CA LEU A 184 12.08 10.82 16.13
C LEU A 184 12.98 10.87 14.88
N HIS A 185 14.22 11.31 15.05
CA HIS A 185 15.21 11.37 13.98
C HIS A 185 15.56 9.97 13.47
N ASN A 186 15.82 9.02 14.37
CA ASN A 186 16.16 7.65 14.02
C ASN A 186 15.01 6.91 13.32
N GLU A 187 13.78 7.09 13.80
CA GLU A 187 12.59 6.50 13.16
C GLU A 187 12.32 7.12 11.79
N THR A 188 12.53 8.44 11.64
CA THR A 188 12.39 9.10 10.34
C THR A 188 13.41 8.53 9.34
N ILE A 189 14.67 8.41 9.72
CA ILE A 189 15.71 7.77 8.89
C ILE A 189 15.34 6.32 8.57
N ALA A 190 14.86 5.55 9.55
CA ALA A 190 14.48 4.17 9.31
C ALA A 190 13.35 4.08 8.27
N LEU A 191 12.29 4.86 8.43
CA LEU A 191 11.12 4.80 7.54
C LEU A 191 11.37 5.38 6.15
N THR A 192 12.17 6.45 6.02
CA THR A 192 12.51 6.97 4.70
C THR A 192 13.60 6.11 4.06
N LEU A 193 14.83 6.09 4.58
CA LEU A 193 15.93 5.37 3.93
C LEU A 193 15.71 3.85 3.88
N THR A 194 15.42 3.23 5.02
CA THR A 194 15.31 1.75 5.06
C THR A 194 14.01 1.29 4.38
N GLY A 195 12.93 2.06 4.54
CA GLY A 195 11.67 1.82 3.84
C GLY A 195 11.83 1.87 2.34
N GLN A 196 12.46 2.92 1.78
CA GLN A 196 12.68 3.04 0.33
C GLN A 196 13.57 1.91 -0.22
N ILE A 197 14.63 1.54 0.52
CA ILE A 197 15.48 0.40 0.12
C ILE A 197 14.68 -0.92 0.14
N SER A 198 13.82 -1.12 1.14
CA SER A 198 12.95 -2.29 1.22
C SER A 198 11.96 -2.34 0.06
N ASN A 199 11.32 -1.21 -0.26
CA ASN A 199 10.39 -1.11 -1.38
C ASN A 199 11.10 -1.42 -2.70
N ALA A 200 12.26 -0.80 -2.96
CA ALA A 200 13.05 -1.07 -4.15
C ALA A 200 13.45 -2.55 -4.26
N PHE A 201 13.72 -3.22 -3.14
CA PHE A 201 13.98 -4.66 -3.11
C PHE A 201 12.73 -5.48 -3.43
N GLU A 202 11.59 -5.17 -2.82
CA GLU A 202 10.31 -5.85 -3.05
C GLU A 202 9.79 -5.67 -4.47
N GLU A 203 10.10 -4.53 -5.08
CA GLU A 203 9.75 -4.20 -6.45
C GLU A 203 10.66 -4.88 -7.47
N LEU A 204 11.97 -4.77 -7.33
CA LEU A 204 12.90 -5.20 -8.37
C LEU A 204 13.44 -6.61 -8.14
N VAL A 205 13.86 -6.90 -6.91
CA VAL A 205 14.65 -8.08 -6.61
C VAL A 205 13.73 -9.25 -6.31
N PHE A 206 12.67 -9.02 -5.54
CA PHE A 206 11.78 -10.08 -5.10
C PHE A 206 11.03 -10.77 -6.26
N PRO A 207 10.43 -10.06 -7.24
CA PRO A 207 9.71 -10.71 -8.33
C PRO A 207 10.67 -11.49 -9.23
N TRP A 208 11.82 -10.89 -9.57
CA TRP A 208 12.88 -11.55 -10.32
C TRP A 208 13.37 -12.83 -9.63
N LEU A 209 13.63 -12.76 -8.32
CA LEU A 209 14.09 -13.90 -7.53
C LEU A 209 13.01 -14.99 -7.44
N LYS A 210 11.76 -14.60 -7.18
CA LYS A 210 10.60 -15.49 -7.12
C LYS A 210 10.39 -16.23 -8.44
N GLU A 211 10.44 -15.52 -9.57
CA GLU A 211 10.36 -16.15 -10.90
C GLU A 211 11.51 -17.14 -11.11
N ARG A 212 12.75 -16.75 -10.77
CA ARG A 212 13.92 -17.58 -10.98
C ARG A 212 13.88 -18.88 -10.15
N ILE A 213 13.47 -18.77 -8.88
CA ILE A 213 13.30 -19.93 -7.99
C ILE A 213 12.16 -20.81 -8.49
N LYS A 214 11.03 -20.24 -8.91
CA LYS A 214 9.89 -21.00 -9.42
C LYS A 214 10.24 -21.77 -10.70
N GLU A 215 10.94 -21.13 -11.64
CA GLU A 215 11.44 -21.77 -12.85
C GLU A 215 12.43 -22.90 -12.51
N TRP A 216 13.39 -22.63 -11.63
CA TRP A 216 14.36 -23.64 -11.18
C TRP A 216 13.68 -24.85 -10.52
N TRP A 217 12.72 -24.62 -9.62
CA TRP A 217 11.99 -25.68 -8.92
C TRP A 217 11.11 -26.49 -9.87
N TYR A 218 10.40 -25.82 -10.80
CA TYR A 218 9.59 -26.48 -11.81
C TYR A 218 10.44 -27.36 -12.73
N ASP A 219 11.55 -26.84 -13.25
CA ASP A 219 12.45 -27.59 -14.12
C ASP A 219 13.07 -28.80 -13.41
N HIS A 220 13.39 -28.68 -12.13
CA HIS A 220 13.91 -29.79 -11.34
C HIS A 220 12.85 -30.88 -11.16
N LYS A 221 11.64 -30.51 -10.74
CA LYS A 221 10.52 -31.44 -10.51
C LYS A 221 10.06 -32.13 -11.79
N VAL A 222 10.02 -31.40 -12.92
CA VAL A 222 9.68 -31.96 -14.24
C VAL A 222 10.73 -32.97 -14.69
N LYS A 223 12.02 -32.67 -14.56
CA LYS A 223 13.10 -33.61 -14.90
C LYS A 223 13.04 -34.89 -14.07
N GLU A 224 12.77 -34.80 -12.77
CA GLU A 224 12.60 -35.98 -11.92
C GLU A 224 11.35 -36.78 -12.29
N THR A 225 10.21 -36.12 -12.54
CA THR A 225 8.97 -36.78 -12.93
C THR A 225 9.10 -37.52 -14.27
N ILE A 226 9.75 -36.90 -15.26
CA ILE A 226 10.04 -37.52 -16.57
C ILE A 226 10.93 -38.76 -16.40
N LYS A 227 11.94 -38.68 -15.52
CA LYS A 227 12.86 -39.79 -15.27
C LYS A 227 12.16 -40.98 -14.60
N HIS A 228 11.18 -40.75 -13.72
CA HIS A 228 10.49 -41.80 -12.96
C HIS A 228 9.24 -42.37 -13.62
N SER A 229 8.50 -41.57 -14.40
CA SER A 229 7.20 -42.00 -14.94
C SER A 229 7.29 -42.72 -16.30
N GLY A 230 8.39 -42.58 -17.05
CA GLY A 230 8.51 -43.13 -18.41
C GLY A 230 7.47 -42.60 -19.41
N LEU A 231 6.62 -41.65 -18.98
CA LEU A 231 5.58 -41.04 -19.80
C LEU A 231 6.24 -40.00 -20.71
N GLN A 232 6.10 -40.19 -22.02
CA GLN A 232 6.30 -39.10 -22.97
C GLN A 232 5.24 -38.04 -22.67
N TYR A 233 5.65 -36.96 -22.00
CA TYR A 233 4.84 -35.75 -21.91
C TYR A 233 4.43 -35.40 -23.34
N GLN A 234 3.13 -35.39 -23.61
CA GLN A 234 2.60 -34.90 -24.86
C GLN A 234 2.96 -33.41 -24.88
N ASN A 235 4.16 -33.09 -25.39
CA ASN A 235 4.51 -31.74 -25.73
C ASN A 235 3.34 -31.26 -26.59
N ILE A 236 2.77 -30.09 -26.26
CA ILE A 236 2.13 -29.32 -27.30
C ILE A 236 3.26 -29.13 -28.32
N ILE A 237 3.25 -29.90 -29.41
CA ILE A 237 4.29 -29.85 -30.43
C ILE A 237 4.01 -28.56 -31.18
N ASP A 238 4.46 -27.45 -30.59
CA ASP A 238 4.45 -26.16 -31.24
C ASP A 238 5.33 -26.28 -32.48
N GLY A 239 4.88 -25.74 -33.62
CA GLY A 239 5.68 -25.75 -34.83
C GLY A 239 7.01 -25.02 -34.61
N PRO A 240 8.14 -25.46 -35.21
CA PRO A 240 9.46 -24.88 -34.96
C PRO A 240 9.53 -23.37 -35.29
N SER A 241 8.67 -22.87 -36.17
CA SER A 241 8.52 -21.45 -36.50
C SER A 241 7.77 -20.63 -35.43
N GLU A 242 6.86 -21.24 -34.67
CA GLU A 242 5.97 -20.56 -33.72
C GLU A 242 6.32 -20.78 -32.24
N VAL A 243 7.14 -21.79 -31.91
CA VAL A 243 7.56 -22.12 -30.53
C VAL A 243 8.00 -20.88 -29.75
N ARG A 244 8.85 -20.03 -30.36
CA ARG A 244 9.37 -18.82 -29.70
C ARG A 244 8.24 -17.83 -29.36
N PHE A 245 7.32 -17.62 -30.30
CA PHE A 245 6.19 -16.71 -30.11
C PHE A 245 5.23 -17.26 -29.06
N LEU A 246 4.78 -18.51 -29.21
CA LEU A 246 3.83 -19.14 -28.29
C LEU A 246 4.38 -19.23 -26.87
N LYS A 247 5.66 -19.56 -26.70
CA LYS A 247 6.32 -19.56 -25.38
C LYS A 247 6.29 -18.17 -24.74
N ARG A 248 6.58 -17.11 -25.51
CA ARG A 248 6.51 -15.71 -25.02
C ARG A 248 5.08 -15.34 -24.66
N THR A 249 4.12 -15.58 -25.54
CA THR A 249 2.70 -15.23 -25.34
C THR A 249 2.11 -15.94 -24.13
N ARG A 250 2.44 -17.23 -23.92
CA ARG A 250 2.03 -17.97 -22.72
C ARG A 250 2.63 -17.39 -21.44
N LYS A 251 3.92 -17.00 -21.47
CA LYS A 251 4.56 -16.35 -20.31
C LYS A 251 3.93 -14.98 -20.02
N GLU A 252 3.67 -14.19 -21.05
CA GLU A 252 3.05 -12.87 -20.93
C GLU A 252 1.61 -12.97 -20.39
N ALA A 253 0.82 -13.95 -20.85
CA ALA A 253 -0.56 -14.16 -20.37
C ALA A 253 -0.66 -14.51 -18.87
N LEU A 254 0.43 -15.00 -18.26
CA LEU A 254 0.48 -15.32 -16.82
C LEU A 254 0.85 -14.12 -15.94
N ARG A 255 1.30 -13.01 -16.53
CA ARG A 255 1.66 -11.79 -15.81
C ARG A 255 0.42 -11.03 -15.35
N PRO A 256 0.47 -10.29 -14.23
CA PRO A 256 -0.62 -9.42 -13.80
C PRO A 256 -0.79 -8.20 -14.73
N SER A 257 -1.97 -7.57 -14.65
CA SER A 257 -2.24 -6.27 -15.28
C SER A 257 -1.61 -5.14 -14.47
N TYR A 258 -1.04 -4.14 -15.15
CA TYR A 258 -0.44 -2.98 -14.51
C TYR A 258 -1.50 -1.94 -14.11
N ASN A 259 -1.48 -1.50 -12.85
CA ASN A 259 -2.31 -0.43 -12.31
C ASN A 259 -1.46 0.83 -12.09
N VAL A 260 -1.78 1.91 -12.81
CA VAL A 260 -1.04 3.19 -12.72
C VAL A 260 -1.30 3.91 -11.39
N GLN A 261 -2.48 3.72 -10.79
CA GLN A 261 -2.87 4.43 -9.57
C GLN A 261 -2.03 4.01 -8.36
N GLU A 262 -1.58 2.75 -8.32
CA GLU A 262 -0.69 2.25 -7.27
C GLU A 262 0.65 2.97 -7.26
N GLY A 263 1.29 3.14 -8.43
CA GLY A 263 2.54 3.91 -8.55
C GLY A 263 2.38 5.40 -8.21
N ILE A 264 1.23 6.01 -8.56
CA ILE A 264 0.96 7.39 -8.13
C ILE A 264 0.79 7.45 -6.61
N ALA A 265 0.08 6.50 -6.01
CA ALA A 265 -0.12 6.46 -4.55
C ALA A 265 1.21 6.39 -3.80
N GLU A 266 2.16 5.58 -4.26
CA GLU A 266 3.50 5.48 -3.69
C GLU A 266 4.24 6.82 -3.73
N MET A 267 4.22 7.51 -4.87
CA MET A 267 4.84 8.83 -5.01
C MET A 267 4.16 9.89 -4.13
N VAL A 268 2.83 9.81 -3.96
CA VAL A 268 2.08 10.70 -3.05
C VAL A 268 2.46 10.41 -1.60
N ILE A 269 2.65 9.14 -1.22
CA ILE A 269 3.11 8.78 0.13
C ILE A 269 4.50 9.37 0.40
N GLN A 270 5.42 9.22 -0.56
CA GLN A 270 6.77 9.79 -0.50
C GLN A 270 6.73 11.32 -0.35
N PHE A 271 5.88 12.00 -1.13
CA PHE A 271 5.68 13.44 -1.01
C PHE A 271 5.17 13.84 0.40
N GLY A 272 4.27 13.06 0.99
CA GLY A 272 3.81 13.31 2.35
C GLY A 272 4.94 13.24 3.39
N TYR A 273 5.88 12.30 3.26
CA TYR A 273 7.06 12.28 4.13
C TYR A 273 7.93 13.53 3.98
N LEU A 274 8.11 14.00 2.73
CA LEU A 274 8.85 15.22 2.44
C LEU A 274 8.17 16.46 3.04
N ALA A 275 6.85 16.56 2.91
CA ALA A 275 6.07 17.69 3.38
C ALA A 275 5.96 17.74 4.92
N LEU A 276 5.75 16.58 5.56
CA LEU A 276 5.45 16.50 6.99
C LEU A 276 6.70 16.35 7.87
N PHE A 277 7.71 15.59 7.42
CA PHE A 277 8.81 15.12 8.29
C PHE A 277 10.20 15.59 7.85
N SER A 278 10.35 16.31 6.73
CA SER A 278 11.65 16.88 6.33
C SER A 278 12.30 17.83 7.35
N PRO A 279 11.58 18.57 8.23
CA PRO A 279 12.23 19.38 9.26
C PRO A 279 12.98 18.53 10.30
N VAL A 280 12.57 17.28 10.52
CA VAL A 280 13.23 16.36 11.46
C VAL A 280 14.59 15.93 10.91
N TRP A 281 14.65 15.63 9.62
CA TRP A 281 15.88 15.20 8.96
C TRP A 281 16.06 15.92 7.61
N PRO A 282 16.86 17.00 7.56
CA PRO A 282 16.99 17.85 6.37
C PRO A 282 17.55 17.18 5.11
N LEU A 283 18.04 15.93 5.18
CA LEU A 283 18.57 15.20 4.04
C LEU A 283 17.51 14.39 3.27
N VAL A 284 16.27 14.29 3.78
CA VAL A 284 15.13 13.63 3.11
C VAL A 284 14.96 14.07 1.64
N PRO A 285 15.07 15.36 1.26
CA PRO A 285 14.93 15.76 -0.14
C PRO A 285 16.00 15.15 -1.06
N ILE A 286 17.24 15.00 -0.58
CA ILE A 286 18.35 14.43 -1.35
C ILE A 286 18.13 12.93 -1.53
N GLU A 287 17.74 12.25 -0.45
CA GLU A 287 17.37 10.83 -0.48
C GLU A 287 16.26 10.58 -1.51
N PHE A 288 15.17 11.35 -1.44
CA PHE A 288 14.04 11.18 -2.33
C PHE A 288 14.36 11.54 -3.78
N PHE A 289 15.26 12.49 -4.03
CA PHE A 289 15.77 12.75 -5.37
C PHE A 289 16.48 11.52 -5.97
N ILE A 290 17.35 10.87 -5.19
CA ILE A 290 18.04 9.65 -5.61
C ILE A 290 17.02 8.52 -5.81
N ASN A 291 16.08 8.38 -4.88
CA ASN A 291 15.02 7.38 -4.97
C ASN A 291 14.21 7.56 -6.26
N SER A 292 13.68 8.76 -6.53
CA SER A 292 12.90 9.03 -7.74
C SER A 292 13.69 8.83 -9.05
N TRP A 293 15.01 9.03 -9.03
CA TRP A 293 15.87 8.73 -10.18
C TRP A 293 15.94 7.21 -10.47
N ILE A 294 16.06 6.41 -9.41
CA ILE A 294 16.02 4.94 -9.51
C ILE A 294 14.60 4.51 -9.89
N GLU A 295 13.59 5.10 -9.26
CA GLU A 295 12.17 4.74 -9.41
C GLU A 295 11.70 4.87 -10.85
N LEU A 296 12.09 5.96 -11.51
CA LEU A 296 11.76 6.17 -12.91
C LEU A 296 12.29 5.03 -13.82
N ARG A 297 13.38 4.37 -13.44
CA ARG A 297 13.94 3.23 -14.16
C ARG A 297 13.32 1.90 -13.72
N SER A 298 13.07 1.70 -12.41
CA SER A 298 12.41 0.48 -11.91
C SER A 298 11.01 0.34 -12.47
N ASP A 299 10.20 1.39 -12.41
CA ASP A 299 8.83 1.40 -12.95
C ASP A 299 8.81 1.05 -14.44
N PHE A 300 9.78 1.58 -15.20
CA PHE A 300 9.92 1.25 -16.62
C PHE A 300 10.21 -0.25 -16.83
N LEU A 301 11.11 -0.83 -16.02
CA LEU A 301 11.43 -2.26 -16.06
C LEU A 301 10.24 -3.12 -15.61
N LYS A 302 9.51 -2.70 -14.55
CA LYS A 302 8.30 -3.34 -14.03
C LYS A 302 7.23 -3.46 -15.12
N ILE A 303 7.00 -2.40 -15.91
CA ILE A 303 6.07 -2.42 -17.05
C ILE A 303 6.55 -3.35 -18.18
N CYS A 304 7.85 -3.39 -18.46
CA CYS A 304 8.39 -4.21 -19.55
C CYS A 304 8.48 -5.71 -19.23
N PHE A 305 8.81 -6.06 -18.00
CA PHE A 305 9.22 -7.43 -17.65
C PHE A 305 8.30 -8.13 -16.65
N GLU A 306 7.52 -7.42 -15.85
CA GLU A 306 6.73 -8.04 -14.78
C GLU A 306 5.24 -8.05 -15.09
N HIS A 307 4.76 -7.04 -15.81
CA HIS A 307 3.35 -6.89 -16.15
C HIS A 307 3.05 -7.25 -17.61
N GLN A 308 1.77 -7.46 -17.87
CA GLN A 308 1.23 -7.43 -19.23
C GLN A 308 1.28 -6.00 -19.77
N ARG A 309 1.45 -5.86 -21.08
CA ARG A 309 1.36 -4.54 -21.72
C ARG A 309 0.00 -3.91 -21.40
N PRO A 310 -0.04 -2.76 -20.71
CA PRO A 310 -1.29 -2.12 -20.37
C PRO A 310 -2.01 -1.63 -21.64
N THR A 311 -3.34 -1.64 -21.58
CA THR A 311 -4.14 -1.06 -22.65
C THR A 311 -3.92 0.46 -22.70
N PRO A 312 -3.76 1.08 -23.88
CA PRO A 312 -3.58 2.52 -23.97
C PRO A 312 -4.86 3.27 -23.54
N ILE A 313 -4.87 3.78 -22.30
CA ILE A 313 -5.96 4.57 -21.75
C ILE A 313 -5.57 6.05 -21.76
N ARG A 314 -6.51 6.92 -22.15
CA ARG A 314 -6.31 8.37 -22.20
C ARG A 314 -6.85 9.01 -20.92
N SER A 315 -6.07 9.87 -20.30
CA SER A 315 -6.48 10.74 -19.19
C SER A 315 -6.05 12.18 -19.48
N ASP A 316 -6.78 13.17 -18.97
CA ASP A 316 -6.40 14.58 -19.06
C ASP A 316 -5.64 15.09 -17.82
N GLY A 317 -5.45 14.25 -16.81
CA GLY A 317 -4.59 14.51 -15.65
C GLY A 317 -4.35 13.28 -14.78
N ILE A 318 -3.73 13.49 -13.61
CA ILE A 318 -3.60 12.48 -12.56
C ILE A 318 -4.89 12.30 -11.74
N GLY A 319 -5.97 12.99 -12.13
CA GLY A 319 -7.27 12.88 -11.49
C GLY A 319 -7.27 13.41 -10.06
N SER A 320 -7.84 12.63 -9.14
CA SER A 320 -8.08 13.05 -7.76
C SER A 320 -6.82 13.16 -6.90
N TRP A 321 -5.67 12.67 -7.38
CA TRP A 321 -4.39 12.82 -6.71
C TRP A 321 -3.94 14.28 -6.61
N VAL A 322 -4.42 15.16 -7.51
CA VAL A 322 -4.17 16.61 -7.39
C VAL A 322 -4.70 17.11 -6.05
N THR A 323 -5.94 16.76 -5.70
CA THR A 323 -6.54 17.15 -4.41
C THR A 323 -5.79 16.53 -3.23
N SER A 324 -5.28 15.30 -3.36
CA SER A 324 -4.48 14.65 -2.32
C SER A 324 -3.10 15.28 -2.10
N LEU A 325 -2.55 16.00 -3.09
CA LEU A 325 -1.28 16.71 -2.97
C LEU A 325 -1.45 18.15 -2.46
N GLU A 326 -2.65 18.72 -2.61
CA GLU A 326 -2.99 20.07 -2.13
C GLU A 326 -3.31 20.10 -0.63
N VAL A 327 -3.79 18.98 -0.09
CA VAL A 327 -4.13 18.79 1.34
C VAL A 327 -2.94 18.19 2.05
#